data_AF-A0A372RMX9-F1
#
_entry.id   AF-A0A372RMX9-F1
#
_cell.length_a   1.000
_cell.length_b   1.000
_cell.length_c   1.000
_cell.angle_alpha   90.00
_cell.angle_beta   90.00
_cell.angle_gamma   90.00
#
_symmetry.space_group_name_H-M   'P 1'
#
loop_
_entity.id
_entity.type
_entity.pdbx_description
1 polymer ?
#
loop_
_entity_poly.entity_id
_entity_poly.type
_entity_poly.pdbx_seq_one_letter_code
_entity_poly.pdbx_strand_id
1 'polypeptide(L)' 'MPRFNDEDNKRIRHHMKMWGHLDDRFVRISELMPQFTPKQISHHWKNHLDPQRK' A
#
# COMPACT_ATOMS: atom_id res chain seq x y z
N MET A 1 1.01 2.63 16.48
CA MET A 1 1.05 2.43 15.00
C MET A 1 -0.32 1.93 14.58
N PRO A 2 -1.03 2.61 13.66
CA PRO A 2 -2.30 2.11 13.14
C PRO A 2 -2.08 0.75 12.46
N ARG A 3 -3.01 -0.18 12.70
CA ARG A 3 -2.98 -1.52 12.10
C ARG A 3 -3.77 -1.49 10.79
N PHE A 4 -3.23 -2.11 9.75
CA PHE A 4 -3.95 -2.32 8.50
C PHE A 4 -5.11 -3.29 8.73
N ASN A 5 -6.31 -2.91 8.30
CA ASN A 5 -7.47 -3.80 8.25
C ASN A 5 -7.75 -4.28 6.81
N ASP A 6 -8.78 -5.10 6.63
CA ASP A 6 -9.13 -5.64 5.31
C ASP A 6 -9.54 -4.59 4.29
N GLU A 7 -10.16 -3.49 4.73
CA GLU A 7 -10.53 -2.39 3.86
C GLU A 7 -9.28 -1.61 3.40
N ASP A 8 -8.34 -1.37 4.32
CA ASP A 8 -7.04 -0.79 3.97
C ASP A 8 -6.30 -1.68 2.95
N ASN A 9 -6.33 -3.01 3.14
CA ASN A 9 -5.71 -3.97 2.24
C ASN A 9 -6.33 -3.92 0.84
N LYS A 10 -7.66 -3.81 0.73
CA LYS A 10 -8.36 -3.66 -0.55
C LYS A 10 -7.96 -2.37 -1.25
N ARG A 11 -7.93 -1.24 -0.53
CA ARG A 11 -7.55 0.07 -1.08
C ARG A 11 -6.10 0.06 -1.58
N ILE A 12 -5.16 -0.47 -0.80
CA ILE A 12 -3.76 -0.59 -1.23
C ILE A 12 -3.64 -1.44 -2.49
N ARG A 13 -4.29 -2.61 -2.57
CA ARG A 13 -4.28 -3.45 -3.78
C ARG A 13 -4.88 -2.75 -4.99
N HIS A 14 -5.99 -2.03 -4.80
CA HIS A 14 -6.65 -1.27 -5.86
C HIS A 14 -5.71 -0.22 -6.45
N HIS A 15 -5.08 0.60 -5.60
CA HIS A 15 -4.13 1.62 -6.06
C HIS A 15 -2.85 1.03 -6.64
N MET A 16 -2.34 -0.08 -6.09
CA MET A 16 -1.17 -0.77 -6.63
C MET A 16 -1.42 -1.38 -8.01
N LYS A 17 -2.66 -1.77 -8.35
CA LYS A 17 -2.99 -2.16 -9.73
C LYS A 17 -2.89 -0.99 -10.72
N MET A 18 -3.27 0.21 -10.29
CA MET A 18 -3.26 1.40 -11.15
C MET A 18 -1.87 2.06 -11.23
N TRP A 19 -1.16 2.12 -10.11
CA TRP A 19 0.07 2.92 -9.96
C TRP A 19 1.29 2.08 -9.62
N GLY A 20 1.19 0.75 -9.60
CA GLY A 20 2.30 -0.14 -9.20
C GLY A 20 3.58 0.05 -10.01
N HIS A 21 3.45 0.56 -11.24
CA HIS A 21 4.55 0.86 -12.15
C HIS A 21 5.24 2.22 -11.88
N LEU A 22 4.68 3.07 -11.00
CA LEU A 22 5.25 4.38 -10.66
C LEU A 22 6.26 4.27 -9.51
N ASP A 23 7.30 5.10 -9.57
CA ASP A 23 8.32 5.18 -8.51
C ASP A 23 7.75 5.77 -7.22
N ASP A 24 6.86 6.76 -7.34
CA ASP A 24 6.22 7.49 -6.25
C ASP A 24 4.93 6.82 -5.73
N ARG A 25 4.61 5.60 -6.18
CA ARG A 25 3.33 4.91 -5.90
C ARG A 25 2.92 4.91 -4.43
N PHE A 26 3.87 4.69 -3.51
CA PHE A 26 3.56 4.65 -2.07
C PHE A 26 3.33 6.05 -1.47
N VAL A 27 3.92 7.09 -2.06
CA VAL A 27 3.65 8.48 -1.70
C VAL A 27 2.20 8.82 -2.06
N ARG A 28 1.79 8.54 -3.30
CA ARG A 28 0.41 8.76 -3.76
C ARG A 28 -0.63 8.02 -2.92
N ILE A 29 -0.35 6.77 -2.56
CA ILE A 29 -1.27 5.99 -1.70
C ILE A 29 -1.35 6.62 -0.30
N SER A 30 -0.24 7.10 0.26
CA SER A 30 -0.23 7.75 1.58
C SER A 30 -1.00 9.07 1.61
N GLU A 31 -1.04 9.80 0.49
CA GLU A 31 -1.84 11.03 0.36
C GLU A 31 -3.35 10.73 0.44
N LEU A 32 -3.77 9.56 -0.06
CA LEU A 32 -5.16 9.09 0.03
C LEU A 32 -5.49 8.37 1.33
N MET A 33 -4.47 7.89 2.04
CA MET A 33 -4.58 7.14 3.29
C MET A 33 -3.68 7.78 4.34
N PRO A 34 -4.00 9.01 4.81
CA PRO A 34 -3.11 9.82 5.65
C PRO A 34 -2.83 9.19 7.03
N GLN A 35 -3.59 8.16 7.41
CA GLN A 35 -3.30 7.34 8.59
C GLN A 35 -2.03 6.48 8.44
N PHE A 36 -1.50 6.29 7.22
CA PHE A 36 -0.30 5.51 6.96
C PHE A 36 0.74 6.31 6.18
N THR A 37 1.98 6.23 6.61
CA THR A 37 3.12 6.77 5.89
C THR A 37 3.46 5.91 4.65
N PRO A 38 4.14 6.48 3.64
CA PRO A 38 4.62 5.72 2.48
C PRO A 38 5.46 4.50 2.90
N LYS A 39 6.26 4.65 3.96
CA LYS A 39 7.12 3.59 4.50
C LYS A 39 6.31 2.42 5.07
N GLN A 40 5.24 2.71 5.81
CA GLN A 40 4.34 1.68 6.34
C GLN A 40 3.64 0.92 5.22
N ILE A 41 3.11 1.63 4.22
CA ILE A 41 2.43 1.02 3.07
C ILE A 41 3.41 0.15 2.28
N SER A 42 4.62 0.65 2.01
CA SER A 42 5.67 -0.09 1.29
C SER A 42 6.06 -1.39 2.01
N HIS A 43 6.27 -1.31 3.32
CA HIS A 43 6.59 -2.48 4.15
C HIS A 43 5.45 -3.49 4.13
N HIS A 44 4.21 -3.02 4.34
CA HIS A 44 3.03 -3.87 4.39
C HIS A 44 2.76 -4.55 3.05
N TRP A 45 2.90 -3.81 1.93
CA TRP A 45 2.80 -4.36 0.59
C TRP A 45 3.77 -5.53 0.42
N LYS A 46 5.06 -5.27 0.62
CA LYS A 46 6.13 -6.27 0.41
C LYS A 46 5.93 -7.50 1.29
N ASN A 47 5.47 -7.36 2.52
CA ASN A 47 5.44 -8.48 3.47
C ASN A 47 4.10 -9.22 3.51
N HIS A 48 2.99 -8.60 3.09
CA HIS A 48 1.65 -9.17 3.29
C HIS A 48 0.73 -9.15 2.06
N LEU A 49 0.96 -8.27 1.09
CA LEU A 49 0.02 -8.07 -0.02
C LEU A 49 0.58 -8.39 -1.41
N ASP A 50 1.91 -8.37 -1.58
CA ASP A 50 2.56 -8.58 -2.87
C ASP A 50 2.31 -10.01 -3.40
N PRO A 51 1.59 -10.16 -4.53
CA PRO A 51 1.25 -11.48 -5.07
C PRO A 51 2.48 -12.23 -5.62
N GLN A 52 3.60 -11.56 -5.87
CA GLN A 52 4.81 -12.16 -6.46
C GLN A 52 5.72 -12.85 -5.42
N ARG A 53 5.42 -12.72 -4.12
CA ARG A 53 6.18 -13.35 -3.03
C ARG A 53 5.66 -14.74 -2.62
N LYS A 54 4.95 -15.43 -3.52
CA LYS A 54 4.59 -16.85 -3.32
C LYS A 54 5.79 -17.77 -3.49
#